data_AF-G0QMP5-F1
#
_entry.id   AF-G0QMP5-F1
#
_cell.length_a   1.000
_cell.length_b   1.000
_cell.length_c   1.000
_cell.angle_alpha   90.00
_cell.angle_beta   90.00
_cell.angle_gamma   90.00
#
_symmetry.space_group_name_H-M   'P 1'
#
loop_
_entity.id
_entity.type
_entity.pdbx_description
1 polymer ?
#
loop_
_entity_poly.entity_id
_entity_poly.type
_entity_poly.pdbx_seq_one_letter_code
_entity_poly.pdbx_strand_id
1 'polypeptide(L)'
;MKDQFGNYVIQKFFEKGSIQHKNMLFLVLKGKMGDLSLHTYGCRVVQKAIEELKDFPELQEELLQELNNKIMICIQDQHGNHVIQKCFESINSQKLCFIITEVIQNIDTLAFHPYGCRVIQKILEFCQPNETSKIYENLLINLINLCKCQYGNYIIQYIIEKKPGYNRDNILNVVKQNFVQLSLNKFASNVTEKSLFNSNDDYKMGVLEVLFNQLSNNYLDTGFIKLTKNAFGNYVIQKFYERSNFQVQKRICEYLFQNDDIYNDIISNNYGIAVFHIYIYIYIYIYIYIYIYIYIYIYVFKNKQIGKHVISQIEKSRVDQNQNKQNFNQGIQVKQQIENNLIFNNKITKSISQKRKNNCQ
;
A
#
# COMPACT_ATOMS: atom_id res chain seq x y z
N MET A 1 14.96 -35.03 -21.79
CA MET A 1 14.73 -33.68 -21.23
C MET A 1 13.66 -32.89 -22.00
N LYS A 2 13.60 -32.97 -23.33
CA LYS A 2 12.59 -32.26 -24.16
C LYS A 2 11.29 -33.04 -24.40
N ASP A 3 11.16 -34.27 -23.92
CA ASP A 3 9.96 -35.08 -24.11
C ASP A 3 8.81 -34.66 -23.17
N GLN A 4 7.56 -34.75 -23.65
CA GLN A 4 6.34 -34.36 -22.91
C GLN A 4 6.18 -35.10 -21.58
N PHE A 5 6.61 -36.36 -21.50
CA PHE A 5 6.47 -37.18 -20.30
C PHE A 5 7.83 -37.46 -19.65
N GLY A 6 8.86 -37.71 -20.46
CA GLY A 6 10.23 -37.98 -20.01
C GLY A 6 10.86 -36.82 -19.24
N ASN A 7 10.41 -35.57 -19.42
CA ASN A 7 10.88 -34.45 -18.60
C ASN A 7 10.56 -34.66 -17.10
N TYR A 8 9.44 -35.28 -16.74
CA TYR A 8 9.07 -35.52 -15.35
C TYR A 8 10.00 -36.53 -14.67
N VAL A 9 10.44 -37.55 -15.41
CA VAL A 9 11.40 -38.55 -14.91
C VAL A 9 12.72 -37.87 -14.55
N ILE A 10 13.24 -37.01 -15.43
CA ILE A 10 14.47 -36.26 -15.15
C ILE A 10 14.32 -35.32 -13.95
N GLN A 11 13.19 -34.62 -13.85
CA GLN A 11 12.90 -33.78 -12.69
C GLN A 11 12.88 -34.58 -11.38
N LYS A 12 12.34 -35.81 -11.38
CA LYS A 12 12.34 -36.67 -10.20
C LYS A 12 13.72 -37.18 -9.82
N PHE A 13 14.61 -37.42 -10.78
CA PHE A 13 16.01 -37.71 -10.45
C PHE A 13 16.75 -36.51 -9.85
N PHE A 14 16.43 -35.27 -10.23
CA PHE A 14 16.94 -34.10 -9.51
C PHE A 14 16.38 -34.01 -8.09
N GLU A 15 15.10 -34.30 -7.89
CA GLU A 15 14.44 -34.16 -6.58
C GLU A 15 14.82 -35.28 -5.58
N LYS A 16 14.92 -36.53 -6.06
CA LYS A 16 15.07 -37.73 -5.21
C LYS A 16 16.35 -38.52 -5.47
N GLY A 17 17.06 -38.23 -6.54
CA GLY A 17 18.28 -38.94 -6.90
C GLY A 17 19.41 -38.66 -5.90
N SER A 18 20.30 -39.64 -5.76
CA SER A 18 21.54 -39.46 -5.00
C SER A 18 22.42 -38.36 -5.61
N ILE A 19 23.44 -37.94 -4.87
CA ILE A 19 24.44 -36.96 -5.32
C ILE A 19 25.07 -37.37 -6.66
N GLN A 20 25.35 -38.66 -6.84
CA GLN A 20 25.88 -39.21 -8.10
C GLN A 20 24.91 -39.00 -9.27
N HIS A 21 23.60 -39.20 -9.04
CA HIS A 21 22.59 -38.93 -10.07
C HIS A 21 22.53 -37.45 -10.43
N LYS A 22 22.57 -36.55 -9.43
CA LYS A 22 22.58 -35.10 -9.66
C LYS A 22 23.82 -34.67 -10.47
N ASN A 23 25.00 -35.21 -10.13
CA ASN A 23 26.24 -34.93 -10.87
C ASN A 23 26.17 -35.43 -12.32
N MET A 24 25.66 -36.64 -12.56
CA MET A 24 25.47 -37.16 -13.92
C MET A 24 24.49 -36.29 -14.72
N LEU A 25 23.38 -35.88 -14.10
CA LEU A 25 22.40 -35.01 -14.77
C LEU A 25 22.95 -33.61 -15.04
N PHE A 26 23.76 -33.06 -14.14
CA PHE A 26 24.50 -31.83 -14.36
C PHE A 26 25.39 -31.93 -15.61
N LEU A 27 26.18 -33.01 -15.75
CA LEU A 27 27.03 -33.22 -16.93
C LEU A 27 26.22 -33.31 -18.23
N VAL A 28 25.01 -33.88 -18.17
CA VAL A 28 24.10 -33.95 -19.32
C VAL A 28 23.48 -32.60 -19.66
N LEU A 29 23.22 -31.75 -18.66
CA LEU A 29 22.69 -30.39 -18.82
C LEU A 29 23.74 -29.40 -19.34
N LYS A 30 25.01 -29.59 -18.97
CA LYS A 30 26.10 -28.70 -19.36
C LYS A 30 26.13 -28.50 -20.88
N GLY A 31 26.25 -27.24 -21.30
CA GLY A 31 26.22 -26.76 -22.67
C GLY A 31 24.81 -26.65 -23.27
N LYS A 32 23.73 -26.92 -22.51
CA LYS A 32 22.35 -26.98 -23.01
C LYS A 32 21.39 -26.06 -22.28
N MET A 33 21.87 -25.25 -21.33
CA MET A 33 20.99 -24.42 -20.49
C MET A 33 20.13 -23.47 -21.31
N GLY A 34 20.73 -22.75 -22.28
CA GLY A 34 19.99 -21.84 -23.14
C GLY A 34 18.88 -22.53 -23.95
N ASP A 35 19.21 -23.61 -24.64
CA ASP A 35 18.29 -24.30 -25.55
C ASP A 35 17.17 -25.04 -24.82
N LEU A 36 17.45 -25.52 -23.60
CA LEU A 36 16.43 -26.13 -22.75
C LEU A 36 15.55 -25.07 -22.10
N SER A 37 16.10 -23.91 -21.74
CA SER A 37 15.32 -22.82 -21.13
C SER A 37 14.21 -22.30 -22.04
N LEU A 38 14.45 -22.27 -23.35
CA LEU A 38 13.48 -21.83 -24.36
C LEU A 38 12.53 -22.93 -24.83
N HIS A 39 12.60 -24.13 -24.25
CA HIS A 39 11.79 -25.27 -24.66
C HIS A 39 10.65 -25.55 -23.68
N THR A 40 9.43 -25.82 -24.19
CA THR A 40 8.20 -26.03 -23.39
C THR A 40 8.36 -27.01 -22.23
N TYR A 41 9.02 -28.15 -22.47
CA TYR A 41 9.30 -29.15 -21.43
C TYR A 41 10.71 -29.04 -20.83
N GLY A 42 11.66 -28.48 -21.59
CA GLY A 42 13.05 -28.38 -21.17
C GLY A 42 13.22 -27.36 -20.04
N CYS A 43 12.45 -26.27 -20.09
CA CYS A 43 12.49 -25.20 -19.10
C CYS A 43 12.12 -25.70 -17.71
N ARG A 44 11.27 -26.73 -17.62
CA ARG A 44 10.87 -27.37 -16.35
C ARG A 44 12.02 -28.15 -15.74
N VAL A 45 12.81 -28.84 -16.57
CA VAL A 45 14.02 -29.53 -16.13
C VAL A 45 15.06 -28.52 -15.65
N VAL A 46 15.27 -27.43 -16.38
CA VAL A 46 16.21 -26.38 -15.99
C VAL A 46 15.81 -25.72 -14.66
N GLN A 47 14.53 -25.36 -14.51
CA GLN A 47 14.02 -24.81 -13.24
C GLN A 47 14.25 -25.79 -12.08
N LYS A 48 13.99 -27.07 -12.28
CA LYS A 48 14.20 -28.09 -11.25
C LYS A 48 15.69 -28.29 -10.94
N ALA A 49 16.57 -28.23 -11.94
CA ALA A 49 18.02 -28.29 -11.72
C ALA A 49 18.50 -27.10 -10.87
N ILE A 50 18.07 -25.88 -11.19
CA ILE A 50 18.40 -24.67 -10.42
C ILE A 50 17.97 -24.83 -8.95
N GLU A 51 16.76 -25.33 -8.71
CA GLU A 51 16.22 -25.52 -7.36
C GLU A 51 16.96 -26.60 -6.54
N GLU A 52 17.23 -27.76 -7.15
CA GLU A 52 17.76 -28.93 -6.44
C GLU A 52 19.29 -29.00 -6.37
N LEU A 53 19.98 -28.12 -7.11
CA LEU A 53 21.44 -27.92 -7.04
C LEU A 53 21.84 -26.81 -6.07
N LYS A 54 20.92 -26.27 -5.25
CA LYS A 54 21.22 -25.23 -4.25
C LYS A 54 22.32 -25.62 -3.26
N ASP A 55 22.47 -26.92 -2.98
CA ASP A 55 23.50 -27.46 -2.08
C ASP A 55 24.85 -27.71 -2.81
N PHE A 56 24.91 -27.43 -4.12
CA PHE A 56 26.08 -27.57 -5.00
C PHE A 56 26.36 -26.24 -5.72
N PRO A 57 26.79 -25.19 -4.99
CA PRO A 57 26.85 -23.83 -5.51
C PRO A 57 27.78 -23.66 -6.71
N GLU A 58 28.85 -24.46 -6.81
CA GLU A 58 29.79 -24.45 -7.94
C GLU A 58 29.11 -24.96 -9.23
N LEU A 59 28.38 -26.08 -9.14
CA LEU A 59 27.64 -26.65 -10.27
C LEU A 59 26.50 -25.73 -10.72
N GLN A 60 25.78 -25.15 -9.74
CA GLN A 60 24.70 -24.23 -10.01
C GLN A 60 25.21 -22.98 -10.73
N GLU A 61 26.35 -22.43 -10.29
CA GLU A 61 26.98 -21.25 -10.90
C GLU A 61 27.50 -21.53 -12.31
N GLU A 62 28.10 -22.70 -12.53
CA GLU A 62 28.57 -23.10 -13.87
C GLU A 62 27.40 -23.19 -14.88
N LEU A 63 26.25 -23.76 -14.49
CA LEU A 63 25.06 -23.78 -15.34
C LEU A 63 24.49 -22.38 -15.61
N LEU A 64 24.54 -21.48 -14.61
CA LEU A 64 24.04 -20.12 -14.78
C LEU A 64 24.87 -19.31 -15.76
N GLN A 65 26.19 -19.48 -15.77
CA GLN A 65 27.08 -18.75 -16.68
C GLN A 65 26.74 -19.01 -18.15
N GLU A 66 26.19 -20.18 -18.49
CA GLU A 66 25.71 -20.49 -19.84
C GLU A 66 24.56 -19.58 -20.32
N LEU A 67 23.87 -18.89 -19.39
CA LEU A 67 22.78 -17.97 -19.71
C LEU A 67 23.26 -16.53 -20.00
N ASN A 68 24.51 -16.16 -19.71
CA ASN A 68 25.00 -14.77 -19.78
C ASN A 68 24.66 -14.05 -21.10
N ASN A 69 24.83 -14.71 -22.25
CA ASN A 69 24.56 -14.11 -23.56
C ASN A 69 23.13 -14.37 -24.07
N LYS A 70 22.27 -14.96 -23.24
CA LYS A 70 20.90 -15.37 -23.59
C LYS A 70 19.85 -14.78 -22.64
N ILE A 71 20.23 -13.91 -21.71
CA ILE A 71 19.35 -13.37 -20.66
C ILE A 71 18.11 -12.71 -21.26
N MET A 72 18.28 -11.72 -22.14
CA MET A 72 17.15 -11.00 -22.75
C MET A 72 16.24 -11.93 -23.56
N ILE A 73 16.82 -12.84 -24.34
CA ILE A 73 16.08 -13.85 -25.09
C ILE A 73 15.25 -14.71 -24.13
N CYS A 74 15.82 -15.13 -23.00
CA CYS A 74 15.10 -15.91 -22.00
C CYS A 74 13.99 -15.08 -21.34
N ILE A 75 14.24 -13.83 -20.93
CA ILE A 75 13.22 -12.98 -20.30
C ILE A 75 12.02 -12.75 -21.21
N GLN A 76 12.25 -12.57 -22.52
CA GLN A 76 11.19 -12.29 -23.49
C GLN A 76 10.50 -13.54 -24.03
N ASP A 77 11.02 -14.73 -23.75
CA ASP A 77 10.43 -16.00 -24.15
C ASP A 77 9.36 -16.51 -23.17
N GLN A 78 8.33 -17.18 -23.70
CA GLN A 78 7.21 -17.74 -22.94
C GLN A 78 7.61 -18.85 -21.94
N HIS A 79 8.77 -19.48 -22.12
CA HIS A 79 9.30 -20.52 -21.24
C HIS A 79 10.54 -20.04 -20.46
N GLY A 80 11.46 -19.34 -21.14
CA GLY A 80 12.68 -18.81 -20.57
C GLY A 80 12.44 -17.85 -19.42
N ASN A 81 11.35 -17.08 -19.44
CA ASN A 81 11.06 -16.12 -18.37
C ASN A 81 10.86 -16.82 -17.02
N HIS A 82 10.34 -18.06 -17.02
CA HIS A 82 10.17 -18.84 -15.81
C HIS A 82 11.51 -19.36 -15.27
N VAL A 83 12.48 -19.63 -16.14
CA VAL A 83 13.85 -19.97 -15.72
C VAL A 83 14.50 -18.79 -15.02
N ILE A 84 14.44 -17.59 -15.61
CA ILE A 84 15.02 -16.38 -15.00
C ILE A 84 14.35 -16.06 -13.66
N GLN A 85 13.02 -16.16 -13.56
CA GLN A 85 12.32 -16.02 -12.28
C GLN A 85 12.80 -17.05 -11.24
N LYS A 86 12.99 -18.31 -11.65
CA LYS A 86 13.48 -19.37 -10.76
C LYS A 86 14.89 -19.10 -10.26
N CYS A 87 15.76 -18.46 -11.05
CA CYS A 87 17.07 -18.02 -10.57
C CYS A 87 16.93 -17.13 -9.33
N PHE A 88 16.08 -16.10 -9.37
CA PHE A 88 15.88 -15.20 -8.22
C PHE A 88 15.23 -15.89 -7.00
N GLU A 89 14.39 -16.90 -7.23
CA GLU A 89 13.73 -17.65 -6.15
C GLU A 89 14.66 -18.65 -5.45
N SER A 90 15.73 -19.09 -6.09
CA SER A 90 16.56 -20.23 -5.62
C SER A 90 18.03 -19.91 -5.42
N ILE A 91 18.48 -18.71 -5.83
CA ILE A 91 19.89 -18.34 -5.84
C ILE A 91 20.05 -16.99 -5.13
N ASN A 92 21.11 -16.88 -4.32
CA ASN A 92 21.46 -15.62 -3.68
C ASN A 92 21.67 -14.52 -4.75
N SER A 93 21.02 -13.38 -4.55
CA SER A 93 21.00 -12.26 -5.50
C SER A 93 22.38 -11.73 -5.87
N GLN A 94 23.37 -11.85 -4.98
CA GLN A 94 24.76 -11.43 -5.23
C GLN A 94 25.37 -12.16 -6.44
N LYS A 95 24.97 -13.41 -6.69
CA LYS A 95 25.40 -14.20 -7.86
C LYS A 95 24.65 -13.86 -9.14
N LEU A 96 23.56 -13.10 -9.05
CA LEU A 96 22.67 -12.76 -10.16
C LEU A 96 22.88 -11.32 -10.67
N CYS A 97 23.96 -10.66 -10.25
CA CYS A 97 24.30 -9.28 -10.65
C CYS A 97 24.31 -9.09 -12.18
N PHE A 98 24.75 -10.10 -12.93
CA PHE A 98 24.76 -10.08 -14.40
C PHE A 98 23.33 -9.99 -15.00
N ILE A 99 22.35 -10.71 -14.42
CA ILE A 99 20.94 -10.63 -14.82
C ILE A 99 20.35 -9.28 -14.43
N ILE A 100 20.64 -8.79 -13.22
CA ILE A 100 20.15 -7.50 -12.73
C ILE A 100 20.67 -6.36 -13.62
N THR A 101 21.95 -6.43 -14.02
CA THR A 101 22.58 -5.45 -14.90
C THR A 101 21.89 -5.41 -16.26
N GLU A 102 21.64 -6.56 -16.87
CA GLU A 102 20.92 -6.67 -18.14
C GLU A 102 19.49 -6.10 -18.04
N VAL A 103 18.79 -6.38 -16.94
CA VAL A 103 17.44 -5.86 -16.71
C VAL A 103 17.44 -4.35 -16.55
N ILE A 104 18.40 -3.78 -15.82
CA ILE A 104 18.52 -2.32 -15.65
C ILE A 104 18.75 -1.64 -17.01
N GLN A 105 19.62 -2.20 -17.86
CA GLN A 105 19.90 -1.65 -19.19
C GLN A 105 18.70 -1.67 -20.13
N ASN A 106 17.76 -2.61 -19.93
CA ASN A 106 16.61 -2.82 -20.81
C ASN A 106 15.26 -2.52 -20.12
N ILE A 107 15.27 -1.81 -18.99
CA ILE A 107 14.10 -1.68 -18.11
C ILE A 107 12.89 -1.03 -18.77
N ASP A 108 13.11 -0.03 -19.63
CA ASP A 108 12.02 0.66 -20.35
C ASP A 108 11.27 -0.28 -21.32
N THR A 109 11.92 -1.35 -21.79
CA THR A 109 11.24 -2.38 -22.59
C THR A 109 10.61 -3.42 -21.67
N LEU A 110 11.36 -3.92 -20.69
CA LEU A 110 10.94 -5.05 -19.87
C LEU A 110 9.79 -4.72 -18.92
N ALA A 111 9.70 -3.49 -18.41
CA ALA A 111 8.63 -3.08 -17.51
C ALA A 111 7.25 -3.05 -18.21
N PHE A 112 7.23 -2.91 -19.54
CA PHE A 112 6.04 -2.93 -20.38
C PHE A 112 5.86 -4.27 -21.12
N HIS A 113 6.64 -5.29 -20.79
CA HIS A 113 6.58 -6.62 -21.43
C HIS A 113 5.77 -7.62 -20.58
N PRO A 114 4.93 -8.50 -21.18
CA PRO A 114 4.12 -9.49 -20.46
C PRO A 114 4.90 -10.42 -19.52
N TYR A 115 6.17 -10.68 -19.85
CA TYR A 115 7.05 -11.53 -19.05
C TYR A 115 8.12 -10.73 -18.28
N GLY A 116 8.58 -9.61 -18.86
CA GLY A 116 9.64 -8.78 -18.26
C GLY A 116 9.17 -8.17 -16.93
N CYS A 117 7.91 -7.76 -16.85
CA CYS A 117 7.34 -7.21 -15.62
C CYS A 117 7.33 -8.22 -14.45
N ARG A 118 7.27 -9.53 -14.74
CA ARG A 118 7.34 -10.59 -13.73
C ARG A 118 8.75 -10.79 -13.22
N VAL A 119 9.75 -10.73 -14.12
CA VAL A 119 11.17 -10.78 -13.74
C VAL A 119 11.54 -9.57 -12.88
N ILE A 120 11.09 -8.36 -13.24
CA ILE A 120 11.29 -7.16 -12.42
C ILE A 120 10.67 -7.32 -11.03
N GLN A 121 9.44 -7.87 -10.93
CA GLN A 121 8.83 -8.16 -9.64
C GLN A 121 9.67 -9.15 -8.81
N LYS A 122 10.26 -10.18 -9.43
CA LYS A 122 11.15 -11.11 -8.71
C LYS A 122 12.45 -10.46 -8.23
N ILE A 123 13.02 -9.57 -9.02
CA ILE A 123 14.17 -8.78 -8.58
C ILE A 123 13.78 -7.92 -7.36
N LEU A 124 12.66 -7.21 -7.43
CA LEU A 124 12.16 -6.43 -6.30
C LEU A 124 11.87 -7.32 -5.09
N GLU A 125 11.39 -8.55 -5.28
CA GLU A 125 11.06 -9.50 -4.22
C GLU A 125 12.28 -10.04 -3.47
N PHE A 126 13.29 -10.52 -4.19
CA PHE A 126 14.38 -11.32 -3.64
C PHE A 126 15.71 -10.57 -3.47
N CYS A 127 15.89 -9.41 -4.12
CA CYS A 127 17.15 -8.66 -4.05
C CYS A 127 17.16 -7.61 -2.93
N GLN A 128 18.36 -7.26 -2.49
CA GLN A 128 18.60 -6.27 -1.44
C GLN A 128 18.36 -4.83 -1.94
N PRO A 129 18.13 -3.86 -1.03
CA PRO A 129 17.87 -2.46 -1.41
C PRO A 129 18.97 -1.83 -2.28
N ASN A 130 20.24 -2.14 -2.03
CA ASN A 130 21.36 -1.64 -2.81
C ASN A 130 21.41 -2.21 -4.24
N GLU A 131 20.83 -3.39 -4.47
CA GLU A 131 20.75 -4.04 -5.79
C GLU A 131 19.55 -3.53 -6.61
N THR A 132 18.53 -2.99 -5.94
CA THR A 132 17.27 -2.57 -6.55
C THR A 132 17.14 -1.05 -6.72
N SER A 133 18.07 -0.26 -6.18
CA SER A 133 18.02 1.21 -6.22
C SER A 133 17.83 1.78 -7.63
N LYS A 134 18.67 1.35 -8.58
CA LYS A 134 18.59 1.75 -10.00
C LYS A 134 17.29 1.31 -10.66
N ILE A 135 16.71 0.18 -10.25
CA ILE A 135 15.40 -0.26 -10.76
C ILE A 135 14.34 0.74 -10.32
N TYR A 136 14.31 1.15 -9.04
CA TYR A 136 13.37 2.17 -8.57
C TYR A 136 13.55 3.51 -9.29
N GLU A 137 14.79 3.98 -9.45
CA GLU A 137 15.09 5.23 -10.17
C GLU A 137 14.48 5.24 -11.57
N ASN A 138 14.70 4.17 -12.34
CA ASN A 138 14.15 4.06 -13.69
C ASN A 138 12.62 3.91 -13.71
N LEU A 139 12.03 3.14 -12.79
CA LEU A 139 10.57 3.01 -12.70
C LEU A 139 9.89 4.34 -12.36
N LEU A 140 10.53 5.20 -11.54
CA LEU A 140 9.99 6.52 -11.19
C LEU A 140 9.90 7.47 -12.37
N ILE A 141 10.85 7.41 -13.32
CA ILE A 141 10.86 8.25 -14.54
C ILE A 141 9.59 8.02 -15.36
N ASN A 142 9.14 6.76 -15.48
CA ASN A 142 8.01 6.36 -16.31
C ASN A 142 6.77 5.94 -15.51
N LEU A 143 6.67 6.33 -14.23
CA LEU A 143 5.67 5.81 -13.28
C LEU A 143 4.23 5.90 -13.78
N ILE A 144 3.81 7.06 -14.31
CA ILE A 144 2.44 7.26 -14.78
C ILE A 144 2.11 6.37 -15.98
N ASN A 145 3.07 6.16 -16.89
CA ASN A 145 2.90 5.27 -18.03
C ASN A 145 2.86 3.80 -17.59
N LEU A 146 3.67 3.42 -16.61
CA LEU A 146 3.63 2.09 -16.01
C LEU A 146 2.27 1.80 -15.39
N CYS A 147 1.72 2.72 -14.60
CA CYS A 147 0.38 2.57 -14.01
C CYS A 147 -0.71 2.31 -15.08
N LYS A 148 -0.60 2.95 -16.25
CA LYS A 148 -1.57 2.84 -17.34
C LYS A 148 -1.31 1.65 -18.28
N CYS A 149 -0.18 0.96 -18.14
CA CYS A 149 0.17 -0.19 -18.95
C CYS A 149 -0.51 -1.47 -18.44
N GLN A 150 -0.99 -2.32 -19.34
CA GLN A 150 -1.58 -3.63 -19.01
C GLN A 150 -0.67 -4.58 -18.22
N TYR A 151 0.66 -4.36 -18.26
CA TYR A 151 1.66 -5.17 -17.55
C TYR A 151 2.37 -4.38 -16.45
N GLY A 152 2.84 -3.17 -16.76
CA GLY A 152 3.61 -2.32 -15.83
C GLY A 152 2.85 -1.97 -14.56
N ASN A 153 1.51 -1.90 -14.61
CA ASN A 153 0.68 -1.59 -13.46
C ASN A 153 0.89 -2.60 -12.32
N TYR A 154 1.20 -3.87 -12.62
CA TYR A 154 1.45 -4.90 -11.61
C TYR A 154 2.75 -4.67 -10.84
N ILE A 155 3.77 -4.07 -11.46
CA ILE A 155 5.01 -3.69 -10.77
C ILE A 155 4.70 -2.64 -9.71
N ILE A 156 3.88 -1.64 -10.06
CA ILE A 156 3.52 -0.56 -9.15
C ILE A 156 2.62 -1.06 -8.02
N GLN A 157 1.64 -1.90 -8.33
CA GLN A 157 0.82 -2.57 -7.31
C GLN A 157 1.68 -3.38 -6.34
N TYR A 158 2.63 -4.17 -6.85
CA TYR A 158 3.55 -4.95 -6.02
C TYR A 158 4.34 -4.09 -5.03
N ILE A 159 4.90 -2.97 -5.49
CA ILE A 159 5.65 -2.05 -4.63
C ILE A 159 4.73 -1.47 -3.54
N ILE A 160 3.54 -1.00 -3.92
CA ILE A 160 2.57 -0.41 -2.98
C ILE A 160 2.15 -1.42 -1.90
N GLU A 161 1.93 -2.68 -2.27
CA GLU A 161 1.44 -3.72 -1.37
C GLU A 161 2.54 -4.34 -0.48
N LYS A 162 3.74 -4.53 -1.02
CA LYS A 162 4.74 -5.42 -0.41
C LYS A 162 5.97 -4.72 0.11
N LYS A 163 6.24 -3.48 -0.32
CA LYS A 163 7.50 -2.81 -0.01
C LYS A 163 7.28 -1.58 0.87
N PRO A 164 7.82 -1.54 2.10
CA PRO A 164 7.77 -0.33 2.91
C PRO A 164 8.84 0.70 2.48
N GLY A 165 8.72 1.93 2.98
CA GLY A 165 9.77 2.94 2.95
C GLY A 165 9.69 3.92 1.78
N TYR A 166 10.77 4.71 1.66
CA TYR A 166 10.85 5.93 0.84
C TYR A 166 10.37 5.76 -0.61
N ASN A 167 10.80 4.71 -1.30
CA ASN A 167 10.41 4.50 -2.71
C ASN A 167 8.91 4.27 -2.87
N ARG A 168 8.28 3.56 -1.93
CA ARG A 168 6.82 3.39 -1.93
C ARG A 168 6.12 4.71 -1.63
N ASP A 169 6.61 5.48 -0.68
CA ASP A 169 5.98 6.76 -0.30
C ASP A 169 6.05 7.79 -1.44
N ASN A 170 7.15 7.81 -2.19
CA ASN A 170 7.27 8.60 -3.42
C ASN A 170 6.26 8.18 -4.48
N ILE A 171 6.12 6.87 -4.73
CA ILE A 171 5.12 6.34 -5.67
C ILE A 171 3.72 6.74 -5.22
N LEU A 172 3.39 6.58 -3.94
CA LEU A 172 2.10 6.97 -3.40
C LEU A 172 1.83 8.46 -3.63
N ASN A 173 2.81 9.33 -3.37
CA ASN A 173 2.66 10.77 -3.57
C ASN A 173 2.37 11.12 -5.04
N VAL A 174 3.09 10.51 -5.99
CA VAL A 174 2.84 10.72 -7.42
C VAL A 174 1.46 10.18 -7.83
N VAL A 175 1.06 9.00 -7.32
CA VAL A 175 -0.28 8.44 -7.54
C VAL A 175 -1.36 9.37 -7.00
N LYS A 176 -1.17 9.98 -5.82
CA LYS A 176 -2.11 10.94 -5.21
C LYS A 176 -2.27 12.19 -6.09
N GLN A 177 -1.17 12.76 -6.56
CA GLN A 177 -1.19 13.94 -7.42
C GLN A 177 -1.91 13.69 -8.76
N ASN A 178 -1.90 12.45 -9.23
CA ASN A 178 -2.53 12.04 -10.50
C ASN A 178 -3.79 11.18 -10.29
N PHE A 179 -4.36 11.19 -9.07
CA PHE A 179 -5.33 10.18 -8.65
C PHE A 179 -6.56 10.13 -9.56
N VAL A 180 -7.11 11.29 -9.92
CA VAL A 180 -8.27 11.39 -10.82
C VAL A 180 -7.96 10.78 -12.18
N GLN A 181 -6.87 11.18 -12.82
CA GLN A 181 -6.51 10.70 -14.15
C GLN A 181 -6.25 9.18 -14.16
N LEU A 182 -5.58 8.66 -13.14
CA LEU A 182 -5.29 7.23 -13.01
C LEU A 182 -6.56 6.42 -12.75
N SER A 183 -7.46 6.91 -11.91
CA SER A 183 -8.72 6.22 -11.57
C SER A 183 -9.66 6.05 -12.77
N LEU A 184 -9.56 6.94 -13.77
CA LEU A 184 -10.36 6.88 -15.01
C LEU A 184 -9.81 5.89 -16.05
N ASN A 185 -8.65 5.29 -15.81
CA ASN A 185 -8.00 4.37 -16.74
C ASN A 185 -8.19 2.90 -16.30
N LYS A 186 -8.48 2.02 -17.27
CA LYS A 186 -8.74 0.58 -17.07
C LYS A 186 -7.72 -0.15 -16.20
N PHE A 187 -6.43 0.16 -16.37
CA PHE A 187 -5.35 -0.53 -15.66
C PHE A 187 -4.93 0.23 -14.42
N ALA A 188 -4.80 1.55 -14.53
CA ALA A 188 -4.34 2.38 -13.43
C ALA A 188 -5.38 2.53 -12.30
N SER A 189 -6.66 2.27 -12.54
CA SER A 189 -7.68 2.22 -11.49
C SER A 189 -7.33 1.19 -10.41
N ASN A 190 -6.75 0.04 -10.81
CA ASN A 190 -6.28 -0.96 -9.85
C ASN A 190 -5.14 -0.42 -9.00
N VAL A 191 -4.22 0.37 -9.57
CA VAL A 191 -3.12 1.00 -8.82
C VAL A 191 -3.68 1.99 -7.79
N THR A 192 -4.67 2.79 -8.15
CA THR A 192 -5.33 3.71 -7.21
C THR A 192 -6.11 2.99 -6.11
N GLU A 193 -6.74 1.85 -6.41
CA GLU A 193 -7.37 1.02 -5.36
C GLU A 193 -6.31 0.46 -4.40
N LYS A 194 -5.20 -0.07 -4.92
CA LYS A 194 -4.10 -0.54 -4.08
C LYS A 194 -3.48 0.58 -3.25
N SER A 195 -3.35 1.79 -3.78
CA SER A 195 -2.81 2.92 -3.02
C SER A 195 -3.71 3.25 -1.83
N LEU A 196 -5.04 3.27 -2.02
CA LEU A 196 -5.99 3.49 -0.94
C LEU A 196 -5.97 2.40 0.13
N PHE A 197 -5.84 1.13 -0.25
CA PHE A 197 -5.92 0.01 0.69
C PHE A 197 -4.64 -0.18 1.50
N ASN A 198 -3.50 0.19 0.94
CA ASN A 198 -2.21 -0.04 1.57
C ASN A 198 -1.62 1.23 2.17
N SER A 199 -2.30 2.38 2.13
CA SER A 199 -1.85 3.65 2.73
C SER A 199 -2.42 3.89 4.13
N ASN A 200 -1.89 4.90 4.82
CA ASN A 200 -2.47 5.44 6.04
C ASN A 200 -3.68 6.36 5.75
N ASP A 201 -4.32 6.83 6.81
CA ASP A 201 -5.51 7.67 6.70
C ASP A 201 -5.17 9.11 6.28
N ASP A 202 -3.97 9.62 6.57
CA ASP A 202 -3.49 10.93 6.08
C ASP A 202 -3.43 10.95 4.55
N TYR A 203 -2.93 9.88 3.94
CA TYR A 203 -2.94 9.71 2.49
C TYR A 203 -4.35 9.76 1.91
N LYS A 204 -5.28 9.01 2.52
CA LYS A 204 -6.69 8.96 2.10
C LYS A 204 -7.35 10.33 2.21
N MET A 205 -7.07 11.07 3.29
CA MET A 205 -7.55 12.45 3.46
C MET A 205 -6.99 13.37 2.36
N GLY A 206 -5.71 13.24 2.03
CA GLY A 206 -5.12 13.97 0.89
C GLY A 206 -5.73 13.58 -0.46
N VAL A 207 -6.15 12.32 -0.64
CA VAL A 207 -6.89 11.90 -1.84
C VAL A 207 -8.28 12.56 -1.88
N LEU A 208 -8.99 12.67 -0.75
CA LEU A 208 -10.27 13.40 -0.72
C LEU A 208 -10.11 14.87 -1.12
N GLU A 209 -9.05 15.52 -0.68
CA GLU A 209 -8.73 16.89 -1.09
C GLU A 209 -8.55 16.99 -2.61
N VAL A 210 -7.83 16.05 -3.21
CA VAL A 210 -7.68 15.97 -4.68
C VAL A 210 -9.01 15.72 -5.38
N LEU A 211 -9.87 14.86 -4.82
CA LEU A 211 -11.17 14.51 -5.41
C LEU A 211 -12.17 15.66 -5.34
N PHE A 212 -12.18 16.41 -4.24
CA PHE A 212 -13.13 17.52 -4.02
C PHE A 212 -12.66 18.84 -4.60
N ASN A 213 -11.40 18.94 -5.01
CA ASN A 213 -10.90 20.15 -5.65
C ASN A 213 -11.69 20.44 -6.95
N GLN A 214 -12.10 21.69 -7.10
CA GLN A 214 -12.79 22.17 -8.30
C GLN A 214 -11.79 22.25 -9.44
N LEU A 215 -12.14 21.65 -10.58
CA LEU A 215 -11.29 21.60 -11.78
C LEU A 215 -11.59 22.76 -12.74
N SER A 216 -12.70 23.47 -12.53
CA SER A 216 -13.09 24.69 -13.24
C SER A 216 -13.98 25.57 -12.36
N ASN A 217 -14.43 26.71 -12.87
CA ASN A 217 -15.39 27.59 -12.18
C ASN A 217 -16.78 26.93 -11.97
N ASN A 218 -16.99 25.73 -12.50
CA ASN A 218 -18.20 24.94 -12.26
C ASN A 218 -18.02 24.06 -11.02
N TYR A 219 -18.84 24.29 -9.98
CA TYR A 219 -18.81 23.50 -8.74
C TYR A 219 -19.11 22.00 -8.94
N LEU A 220 -19.74 21.64 -10.08
CA LEU A 220 -20.01 20.26 -10.48
C LEU A 220 -18.83 19.59 -11.23
N ASP A 221 -17.72 20.30 -11.43
CA ASP A 221 -16.55 19.77 -12.13
C ASP A 221 -15.45 19.37 -11.14
N THR A 222 -15.71 18.31 -10.37
CA THR A 222 -14.74 17.75 -9.42
C THR A 222 -14.23 16.38 -9.87
N GLY A 223 -13.07 15.97 -9.35
CA GLY A 223 -12.55 14.63 -9.55
C GLY A 223 -13.52 13.56 -9.06
N PHE A 224 -14.18 13.81 -7.93
CA PHE A 224 -15.17 12.91 -7.35
C PHE A 224 -16.30 12.59 -8.35
N ILE A 225 -16.94 13.63 -8.91
CA ILE A 225 -18.05 13.45 -9.87
C ILE A 225 -17.58 12.70 -11.11
N LYS A 226 -16.42 13.10 -11.68
CA LYS A 226 -15.84 12.43 -12.86
C LYS A 226 -15.67 10.93 -12.62
N LEU A 227 -15.16 10.54 -11.47
CA LEU A 227 -14.95 9.14 -11.13
C LEU A 227 -16.29 8.40 -10.97
N THR A 228 -17.26 8.96 -10.25
CA THR A 228 -18.57 8.30 -10.06
C THR A 228 -19.30 7.96 -11.36
N LYS A 229 -19.07 8.77 -12.41
CA LYS A 229 -19.70 8.61 -13.73
C LYS A 229 -18.86 7.81 -14.75
N ASN A 230 -17.73 7.26 -14.32
CA ASN A 230 -16.80 6.54 -15.21
C ASN A 230 -16.84 5.03 -14.98
N ALA A 231 -16.65 4.25 -16.05
CA ALA A 231 -16.67 2.78 -16.04
C ALA A 231 -15.68 2.12 -15.08
N PHE A 232 -14.56 2.77 -14.76
CA PHE A 232 -13.54 2.28 -13.81
C PHE A 232 -13.56 3.09 -12.51
N GLY A 233 -13.67 4.42 -12.62
CA GLY A 233 -13.65 5.33 -11.47
C GLY A 233 -14.76 5.05 -10.45
N ASN A 234 -15.93 4.58 -10.88
CA ASN A 234 -17.05 4.29 -9.98
C ASN A 234 -16.68 3.19 -8.97
N TYR A 235 -15.91 2.19 -9.40
CA TYR A 235 -15.43 1.12 -8.54
C TYR A 235 -14.40 1.64 -7.52
N VAL A 236 -13.51 2.55 -7.97
CA VAL A 236 -12.54 3.20 -7.07
C VAL A 236 -13.25 3.95 -5.95
N ILE A 237 -14.30 4.72 -6.25
CA ILE A 237 -15.06 5.47 -5.25
C ILE A 237 -15.82 4.55 -4.30
N GLN A 238 -16.51 3.52 -4.81
CA GLN A 238 -17.19 2.52 -3.98
C GLN A 238 -16.22 1.86 -3.01
N LYS A 239 -15.08 1.38 -3.52
CA LYS A 239 -14.06 0.74 -2.71
C LYS A 239 -13.39 1.69 -1.72
N PHE A 240 -13.21 2.95 -2.12
CA PHE A 240 -12.67 3.96 -1.23
C PHE A 240 -13.60 4.17 -0.03
N TYR A 241 -14.91 4.30 -0.25
CA TYR A 241 -15.88 4.44 0.83
C TYR A 241 -15.97 3.17 1.70
N GLU A 242 -16.14 1.99 1.09
CA GLU A 242 -16.31 0.70 1.79
C GLU A 242 -15.15 0.35 2.72
N ARG A 243 -13.92 0.73 2.37
CA ARG A 243 -12.69 0.32 3.06
C ARG A 243 -12.04 1.43 3.87
N SER A 244 -12.66 2.60 3.96
CA SER A 244 -12.14 3.71 4.75
C SER A 244 -12.74 3.76 6.15
N ASN A 245 -12.05 4.48 7.03
CA ASN A 245 -12.53 4.74 8.38
C ASN A 245 -13.76 5.68 8.36
N PHE A 246 -14.41 5.81 9.52
CA PHE A 246 -15.58 6.67 9.70
C PHE A 246 -15.33 8.14 9.31
N GLN A 247 -14.13 8.67 9.56
CA GLN A 247 -13.82 10.08 9.27
C GLN A 247 -13.82 10.36 7.77
N VAL A 248 -13.18 9.50 6.98
CA VAL A 248 -13.15 9.61 5.51
C VAL A 248 -14.56 9.39 4.94
N GLN A 249 -15.28 8.37 5.42
CA GLN A 249 -16.66 8.12 5.02
C GLN A 249 -17.55 9.34 5.30
N LYS A 250 -17.48 9.90 6.51
CA LYS A 250 -18.22 11.10 6.91
C LYS A 250 -17.96 12.27 5.96
N ARG A 251 -16.72 12.52 5.53
CA ARG A 251 -16.42 13.62 4.59
C ARG A 251 -17.03 13.40 3.20
N ILE A 252 -17.04 12.16 2.71
CA ILE A 252 -17.72 11.82 1.45
C ILE A 252 -19.22 12.09 1.59
N CYS A 253 -19.81 11.71 2.72
CA CYS A 253 -21.22 11.93 2.99
C CYS A 253 -21.58 13.42 3.08
N GLU A 254 -20.78 14.20 3.80
CA GLU A 254 -20.96 15.66 3.92
C GLU A 254 -20.86 16.35 2.56
N TYR A 255 -19.90 15.93 1.71
CA TYR A 255 -19.76 16.45 0.35
C TYR A 255 -21.00 16.17 -0.51
N LEU A 256 -21.55 14.96 -0.46
CA LEU A 256 -22.77 14.60 -1.19
C LEU A 256 -24.00 15.37 -0.68
N PHE A 257 -24.14 15.53 0.64
CA PHE A 257 -25.27 16.22 1.26
C PHE A 257 -25.28 17.73 0.99
N GLN A 258 -24.11 18.36 0.96
CA GLN A 258 -24.01 19.80 0.70
C GLN A 258 -24.34 20.17 -0.76
N ASN A 259 -24.54 19.18 -1.62
CA ASN A 259 -24.69 19.37 -3.06
C ASN A 259 -25.77 18.42 -3.63
N ASP A 260 -27.03 18.62 -3.25
CA ASP A 260 -28.15 17.77 -3.69
C ASP A 260 -28.27 17.64 -5.23
N ASP A 261 -27.88 18.68 -5.98
CA ASP A 261 -27.83 18.64 -7.44
C ASP A 261 -26.81 17.62 -7.98
N ILE A 262 -25.67 17.44 -7.28
CA ILE A 262 -24.64 16.45 -7.64
C ILE A 262 -25.21 15.04 -7.55
N TYR A 263 -26.01 14.77 -6.52
CA TYR A 263 -26.60 13.46 -6.35
C TYR A 263 -27.52 13.10 -7.52
N ASN A 264 -28.44 14.00 -7.89
CA ASN A 264 -29.35 13.81 -9.03
C ASN A 264 -28.57 13.63 -10.34
N ASP A 265 -27.49 14.38 -10.51
CA ASP A 265 -26.60 14.29 -11.65
C ASP A 265 -25.84 12.94 -11.72
N ILE A 266 -25.39 12.40 -10.57
CA ILE A 266 -24.71 11.09 -10.50
C ILE A 266 -25.68 9.95 -10.83
N ILE A 267 -26.87 9.91 -10.24
CA ILE A 267 -27.82 8.81 -10.44
C ILE A 267 -28.40 8.75 -11.87
N SER A 268 -28.33 9.86 -12.61
CA SER A 268 -28.69 9.91 -14.02
C SER A 268 -27.74 9.11 -14.92
N ASN A 269 -26.57 8.70 -14.40
CA ASN A 269 -25.56 7.95 -15.13
C ASN A 269 -25.58 6.47 -14.73
N ASN A 270 -25.49 5.57 -15.72
CA ASN A 270 -25.51 4.11 -15.50
C ASN A 270 -24.44 3.60 -14.53
N TYR A 271 -23.25 4.23 -14.48
CA TYR A 271 -22.20 3.89 -13.52
C TYR A 271 -22.43 4.55 -12.15
N GLY A 272 -23.00 5.75 -12.14
CA GLY A 272 -23.31 6.49 -10.92
C GLY A 272 -24.35 5.79 -10.05
N ILE A 273 -25.27 5.03 -10.66
CA ILE A 273 -26.22 4.16 -9.93
C ILE A 273 -25.50 3.16 -9.02
N ALA A 274 -24.31 2.66 -9.38
CA ALA A 274 -23.57 1.75 -8.51
C ALA A 274 -23.07 2.43 -7.22
N VAL A 275 -22.91 3.76 -7.25
CA VAL A 275 -22.51 4.59 -6.10
C VAL A 275 -23.71 4.96 -5.21
N PHE A 276 -24.95 4.69 -5.68
CA PHE A 276 -26.20 5.00 -4.99
C PHE A 276 -26.32 4.41 -3.58
N HIS A 277 -25.74 3.22 -3.35
CA HIS A 277 -25.77 2.60 -2.03
C HIS A 277 -25.04 3.42 -0.96
N ILE A 278 -23.99 4.17 -1.35
CA ILE A 278 -23.30 5.10 -0.45
C ILE A 278 -24.30 6.15 0.06
N TYR A 279 -25.14 6.67 -0.84
CA TYR A 279 -26.15 7.67 -0.52
C TYR A 279 -27.33 7.12 0.29
N ILE A 280 -27.81 5.91 -0.01
CA ILE A 280 -28.84 5.25 0.82
C ILE A 280 -28.33 5.07 2.26
N TYR A 281 -27.08 4.65 2.45
CA TYR A 281 -26.51 4.45 3.78
C TYR A 281 -26.51 5.76 4.59
N ILE A 282 -26.24 6.89 3.92
CA ILE A 282 -26.34 8.24 4.51
C ILE A 282 -27.77 8.52 4.97
N TYR A 283 -28.75 8.32 4.09
CA TYR A 283 -30.16 8.60 4.40
C TYR A 283 -30.67 7.74 5.54
N ILE A 284 -30.38 6.44 5.53
CA ILE A 284 -30.75 5.52 6.60
C ILE A 284 -30.11 5.95 7.93
N TYR A 285 -28.82 6.29 7.92
CA TYR A 285 -28.11 6.70 9.13
C TYR A 285 -28.69 8.00 9.72
N ILE A 286 -28.95 9.00 8.88
CA ILE A 286 -29.58 10.26 9.28
C ILE A 286 -30.99 9.99 9.83
N TYR A 287 -31.79 9.17 9.15
CA TYR A 287 -33.16 8.87 9.56
C TYR A 287 -33.19 8.14 10.91
N ILE A 288 -32.29 7.18 11.12
CA ILE A 288 -32.11 6.50 12.41
C ILE A 288 -31.72 7.51 13.49
N TYR A 289 -30.78 8.42 13.21
CA TYR A 289 -30.34 9.41 14.18
C TYR A 289 -31.45 10.40 14.56
N ILE A 290 -32.19 10.90 13.58
CA ILE A 290 -33.37 11.76 13.78
C ILE A 290 -34.44 11.00 14.59
N TYR A 291 -34.70 9.74 14.24
CA TYR A 291 -35.68 8.90 14.94
C TYR A 291 -35.28 8.67 16.41
N ILE A 292 -34.01 8.36 16.68
CA ILE A 292 -33.48 8.22 18.04
C ILE A 292 -33.63 9.54 18.80
N TYR A 293 -33.29 10.67 18.18
CA TYR A 293 -33.42 11.98 18.82
C TYR A 293 -34.88 12.32 19.16
N ILE A 294 -35.80 12.11 18.22
CA ILE A 294 -37.25 12.28 18.43
C ILE A 294 -37.74 11.34 19.53
N TYR A 295 -37.32 10.08 19.53
CA TYR A 295 -37.70 9.11 20.55
C TYR A 295 -37.21 9.53 21.94
N ILE A 296 -35.96 9.97 22.07
CA ILE A 296 -35.41 10.53 23.32
C ILE A 296 -36.23 11.76 23.74
N TYR A 297 -36.50 12.67 22.82
CA TYR A 297 -37.28 13.88 23.09
C TYR A 297 -38.69 13.54 23.58
N ILE A 298 -39.41 12.65 22.89
CA ILE A 298 -40.73 12.18 23.29
C ILE A 298 -40.67 11.46 24.64
N TYR A 299 -39.69 10.57 24.87
CA TYR A 299 -39.56 9.83 26.12
C TYR A 299 -39.32 10.78 27.32
N VAL A 300 -38.45 11.78 27.14
CA VAL A 300 -38.17 12.83 28.13
C VAL A 300 -39.40 13.73 28.36
N PHE A 301 -40.14 14.09 27.32
CA PHE A 301 -41.28 14.99 27.41
C PHE A 301 -42.56 14.31 27.94
N LYS A 302 -42.80 13.05 27.55
CA LYS A 302 -43.96 12.24 27.96
C LYS A 302 -43.84 11.76 29.41
N ASN A 303 -42.62 11.54 29.89
CA ASN A 303 -42.33 11.30 31.31
C ASN A 303 -41.84 12.57 32.00
N LYS A 304 -42.68 13.60 32.11
CA LYS A 304 -42.33 14.92 32.70
C LYS A 304 -41.60 14.87 34.06
N GLN A 305 -41.79 13.82 34.87
CA GLN A 305 -41.03 13.61 36.13
C GLN A 305 -39.64 12.98 35.90
N ILE A 306 -39.52 11.99 35.00
CA ILE A 306 -38.24 11.35 34.67
C ILE A 306 -37.38 12.29 33.82
N GLY A 307 -37.97 13.04 32.88
CA GLY A 307 -37.27 14.07 32.11
C GLY A 307 -36.68 15.17 33.01
N LYS A 308 -37.43 15.63 34.03
CA LYS A 308 -36.89 16.53 35.07
C LYS A 308 -35.82 15.87 35.92
N HIS A 309 -35.94 14.57 36.23
CA HIS A 309 -34.93 13.82 36.99
C HIS A 309 -33.64 13.59 36.19
N VAL A 310 -33.74 13.26 34.91
CA VAL A 310 -32.61 13.07 33.99
C VAL A 310 -31.96 14.41 33.64
N ILE A 311 -32.73 15.47 33.39
CA ILE A 311 -32.19 16.84 33.24
C ILE A 311 -31.52 17.27 34.54
N SER A 312 -32.11 17.02 35.71
CA SER A 312 -31.50 17.28 37.01
C SER A 312 -30.23 16.45 37.27
N GLN A 313 -30.17 15.20 36.80
CA GLN A 313 -28.98 14.33 36.91
C GLN A 313 -27.87 14.76 35.94
N ILE A 314 -28.22 15.19 34.72
CA ILE A 314 -27.29 15.76 33.73
C ILE A 314 -26.78 17.13 34.18
N GLU A 315 -27.64 17.96 34.78
CA GLU A 315 -27.27 19.24 35.38
C GLU A 315 -26.42 19.03 36.63
N LYS A 316 -26.76 18.10 37.54
CA LYS A 316 -25.90 17.70 38.66
C LYS A 316 -24.58 17.15 38.19
N SER A 317 -24.56 16.28 37.17
CA SER A 317 -23.33 15.74 36.59
C SER A 317 -22.48 16.81 35.88
N ARG A 318 -23.11 17.83 35.28
CA ARG A 318 -22.40 19.02 34.74
C ARG A 318 -21.88 19.94 35.84
N VAL A 319 -22.62 20.11 36.93
CA VAL A 319 -22.18 20.86 38.13
C VAL A 319 -21.04 20.12 38.83
N ASP A 320 -21.12 18.79 38.97
CA ASP A 320 -20.08 17.93 39.53
C ASP A 320 -18.86 17.86 38.60
N GLN A 321 -19.03 17.84 37.27
CA GLN A 321 -17.91 17.96 36.33
C GLN A 321 -17.28 19.36 36.35
N ASN A 322 -18.06 20.42 36.55
CA ASN A 322 -17.55 21.79 36.69
C ASN A 322 -16.91 22.03 38.06
N GLN A 323 -17.42 21.44 39.14
CA GLN A 323 -16.81 21.41 40.46
C GLN A 323 -15.55 20.54 40.46
N ASN A 324 -15.55 19.40 39.76
CA ASN A 324 -14.34 18.59 39.57
C ASN A 324 -13.32 19.32 38.70
N LYS A 325 -13.73 20.08 37.67
CA LYS A 325 -12.84 21.00 36.93
C LYS A 325 -12.33 22.15 37.79
N GLN A 326 -13.16 22.74 38.66
CA GLN A 326 -12.73 23.79 39.59
C GLN A 326 -11.80 23.26 40.68
N ASN A 327 -12.08 22.09 41.24
CA ASN A 327 -11.23 21.39 42.22
C ASN A 327 -9.93 20.90 41.59
N PHE A 328 -9.96 20.45 40.33
CA PHE A 328 -8.76 20.11 39.57
C PHE A 328 -7.93 21.35 39.23
N ASN A 329 -8.57 22.46 38.85
CA ASN A 329 -7.88 23.74 38.61
C ASN A 329 -7.35 24.38 39.92
N GLN A 330 -8.07 24.26 41.04
CA GLN A 330 -7.57 24.62 42.38
C GLN A 330 -6.43 23.69 42.80
N GLY A 331 -6.51 22.40 42.51
CA GLY A 331 -5.41 21.44 42.72
C GLY A 331 -4.17 21.77 41.89
N ILE A 332 -4.34 22.23 40.65
CA ILE A 332 -3.25 22.73 39.80
C ILE A 332 -2.68 24.04 40.36
N GLN A 333 -3.51 24.97 40.82
CA GLN A 333 -3.04 26.21 41.44
C GLN A 333 -2.27 25.96 42.75
N VAL A 334 -2.78 25.08 43.62
CA VAL A 334 -2.09 24.67 44.86
C VAL A 334 -0.79 23.96 44.54
N LYS A 335 -0.76 23.07 43.52
CA LYS A 335 0.48 22.43 43.05
C LYS A 335 1.50 23.45 42.54
N GLN A 336 1.08 24.42 41.72
CA GLN A 336 1.95 25.51 41.25
C GLN A 336 2.45 26.40 42.40
N GLN A 337 1.64 26.62 43.43
CA GLN A 337 2.03 27.40 44.61
C GLN A 337 3.06 26.64 45.47
N ILE A 338 2.90 25.32 45.61
CA ILE A 338 3.87 24.44 46.27
C ILE A 338 5.19 24.37 45.48
N GLU A 339 5.12 24.22 44.15
CA GLU A 339 6.30 24.21 43.28
C GLU A 339 7.03 25.57 43.32
N ASN A 340 6.32 26.69 43.30
CA ASN A 340 6.91 28.02 43.44
C ASN A 340 7.55 28.24 44.82
N ASN A 341 6.94 27.73 45.89
CA ASN A 341 7.52 27.78 47.24
C ASN A 341 8.76 26.87 47.38
N LEU A 342 8.78 25.71 46.73
CA LEU A 342 9.95 24.83 46.66
C LEU A 342 11.08 25.48 45.86
N ILE A 343 10.77 26.15 44.75
CA ILE A 343 11.74 26.91 43.94
C ILE A 343 12.29 28.11 44.74
N PHE A 344 11.44 28.81 45.49
CA PHE A 344 11.85 29.92 46.36
C PHE A 344 12.74 29.44 47.52
N ASN A 345 12.38 28.34 48.19
CA ASN A 345 13.19 27.73 49.25
C ASN A 345 14.52 27.19 48.72
N ASN A 346 14.56 26.64 47.50
CA ASN A 346 15.79 26.21 46.84
C ASN A 346 16.68 27.40 46.43
N LYS A 347 16.10 28.55 46.07
CA LYS A 347 16.85 29.80 45.85
C LYS A 347 17.43 30.36 47.15
N ILE A 348 16.70 30.28 48.26
CA ILE A 348 17.17 30.68 49.60
C ILE A 348 18.29 29.76 50.08
N THR A 349 18.16 28.44 49.96
CA THR A 349 19.23 27.50 50.33
C THR A 349 20.46 27.68 49.45
N LYS A 350 20.30 27.95 48.15
CA LYS A 350 21.43 28.32 47.28
C LYS A 350 22.07 29.65 47.71
N SER A 351 21.31 30.70 48.01
CA SER A 351 21.88 31.99 48.47
C SER A 351 22.55 31.89 49.83
N ILE A 352 22.04 31.06 50.75
CA ILE A 352 22.66 30.76 52.05
C ILE A 352 23.95 29.95 51.85
N SER A 353 23.97 28.98 50.93
CA SER A 353 25.18 28.22 50.59
C SER A 353 26.25 29.06 49.91
N GLN A 354 25.86 30.07 49.12
CA GLN A 354 26.76 31.02 48.47
C GLN A 354 27.29 32.06 49.46
N LYS A 355 26.48 32.53 50.42
CA LYS A 355 26.94 33.34 51.55
C LYS A 355 27.88 32.58 52.49
N ARG A 356 27.65 31.28 52.72
CA ARG A 356 28.56 30.43 53.51
C ARG A 356 29.90 30.15 52.79
N LYS A 357 29.90 30.05 51.46
CA LYS A 357 31.15 29.93 50.68
C LYS A 357 31.96 31.23 50.64
N ASN A 358 31.30 32.40 50.61
CA ASN A 358 31.98 33.70 50.63
C ASN A 358 32.49 34.14 52.01
N ASN A 359 32.09 33.47 53.10
CA ASN A 359 32.61 33.69 54.45
C ASN A 359 33.71 32.68 54.85
N CYS A 360 34.15 31.81 53.92
CA CYS A 360 35.24 30.85 54.11
C CYS A 360 36.40 31.03 53.11
N GLN A 361 36.48 32.20 52.48
CA GLN A 361 37.72 32.80 51.95
C GLN A 361 37.97 34.06 52.76
#